data_AF-A0A838A638-F1
#
_entry.id   AF-A0A838A638-F1
#
_cell.length_a   1.000
_cell.length_b   1.000
_cell.length_c   1.000
_cell.angle_alpha   90.00
_cell.angle_beta   90.00
_cell.angle_gamma   90.00
#
_symmetry.space_group_name_H-M   'P 1'
#
loop_
_entity.id
_entity.type
_entity.pdbx_description
1 polymer ?
#
loop_
_entity_poly.entity_id
_entity_poly.type
_entity_poly.pdbx_seq_one_letter_code
_entity_poly.pdbx_strand_id
1 'polypeptide(L)'
;MEPSRETLLEMLAEGADFQRPRLFALYRLTQLPGNGELEPLIGWGMDFPDDLGTVFYCPDSRNTWYSQSAERLLHLHRRFGEAHLVWLDDRPGGDRTSAEFDR
;
A
#
# COMPACT_ATOMS: atom_id res chain seq x y z
N MET A 1 9.28 -38.68 -0.23
CA MET A 1 10.58 -38.15 0.26
C MET A 1 10.29 -36.71 0.60
N GLU A 2 10.40 -36.33 1.87
CA GLU A 2 10.13 -34.95 2.29
C GLU A 2 11.21 -34.01 1.74
N PRO A 3 10.85 -32.80 1.28
CA PRO A 3 11.83 -31.84 0.77
C PRO A 3 12.80 -31.40 1.86
N SER A 4 14.03 -31.09 1.48
CA SER A 4 15.01 -30.54 2.41
C SER A 4 14.61 -29.12 2.84
N ARG A 5 15.14 -28.66 3.99
CA ARG A 5 14.93 -27.28 4.46
C ARG A 5 15.37 -26.23 3.44
N GLU A 6 16.47 -26.48 2.75
CA GLU A 6 17.02 -25.58 1.73
C GLU A 6 16.07 -25.47 0.54
N THR A 7 15.59 -26.61 0.04
CA THR A 7 14.58 -26.69 -1.02
C THR A 7 13.29 -25.95 -0.63
N LEU A 8 12.83 -26.08 0.62
CA LEU A 8 11.65 -25.36 1.09
C LEU A 8 11.86 -23.84 1.11
N LEU A 9 13.05 -23.37 1.49
CA LEU A 9 13.36 -21.93 1.50
C LEU A 9 13.43 -21.36 0.08
N GLU A 10 13.98 -22.11 -0.88
CA GLU A 10 14.00 -21.72 -2.29
C GLU A 10 12.57 -21.59 -2.85
N MET A 11 11.71 -22.57 -2.59
CA MET A 11 10.30 -22.52 -3.00
C MET A 11 9.56 -21.32 -2.39
N LEU A 12 9.83 -20.98 -1.13
CA LEU A 12 9.25 -19.80 -0.49
C LEU A 12 9.77 -18.49 -1.10
N ALA A 13 11.05 -18.43 -1.46
CA ALA A 13 11.63 -17.26 -2.10
C ALA A 13 11.03 -17.01 -3.49
N GLU A 14 10.84 -18.06 -4.29
CA GLU A 14 10.15 -17.98 -5.58
C GLU A 14 8.70 -17.52 -5.40
N GLY A 15 7.98 -18.07 -4.41
CA GLY A 15 6.62 -17.65 -4.08
C GLY A 15 6.53 -16.19 -3.65
N ALA A 16 7.49 -15.70 -2.87
CA ALA A 16 7.53 -14.31 -2.40
C ALA A 16 7.74 -13.31 -3.55
N ASP A 17 8.54 -13.65 -4.55
CA ASP A 17 8.71 -12.80 -5.73
C ASP A 17 7.49 -12.89 -6.68
N PHE A 18 6.96 -14.10 -6.89
CA PHE A 18 5.76 -14.31 -7.70
C PHE A 18 4.53 -13.59 -7.15
N GLN A 19 4.34 -13.60 -5.83
CA GLN A 19 3.22 -12.96 -5.14
C GLN A 19 3.55 -11.56 -4.60
N ARG A 20 4.63 -10.94 -5.09
CA ARG A 20 5.06 -9.63 -4.61
C ARG A 20 3.95 -8.60 -4.82
N PRO A 21 3.48 -7.93 -3.75
CA PRO A 21 2.43 -6.93 -3.91
C PRO A 21 2.97 -5.68 -4.59
N ARG A 22 2.06 -4.96 -5.24
CA ARG A 22 2.30 -3.61 -5.74
C ARG A 22 2.10 -2.60 -4.63
N LEU A 23 3.03 -1.68 -4.45
CA LEU A 23 2.93 -0.62 -3.44
C LEU A 23 2.18 0.58 -4.01
N PHE A 24 1.32 1.19 -3.19
CA PHE A 24 0.63 2.42 -3.56
C PHE A 24 0.52 3.40 -2.40
N ALA A 25 0.25 4.66 -2.73
CA ALA A 25 -0.25 5.67 -1.81
C ALA A 25 -1.67 6.07 -2.21
N LEU A 26 -2.51 6.35 -1.23
CA LEU A 26 -3.84 6.93 -1.42
C LEU A 26 -3.90 8.20 -0.58
N TYR A 27 -4.33 9.29 -1.20
CA TYR A 27 -4.56 10.56 -0.51
C TYR A 27 -5.91 11.15 -0.91
N ARG A 28 -6.49 11.91 0.01
CA ARG A 28 -7.83 12.49 -0.11
C ARG A 28 -7.88 13.88 0.51
N LEU A 29 -8.68 14.76 -0.06
CA LEU A 29 -9.14 16.00 0.55
C LEU A 29 -10.66 15.94 0.77
N THR A 30 -11.11 16.09 2.01
CA THR A 30 -12.53 16.10 2.39
C THR A 30 -12.91 17.49 2.89
N GLN A 31 -14.02 18.06 2.42
CA GLN A 31 -14.55 19.29 2.99
C GLN A 31 -15.34 18.99 4.26
N LEU A 32 -14.93 19.59 5.38
CA LEU A 32 -15.61 19.43 6.66
C LEU A 32 -16.94 20.20 6.69
N PRO A 33 -18.01 19.61 7.23
CA PRO A 33 -19.29 20.29 7.34
C PRO A 33 -19.20 21.46 8.33
N GLY A 34 -19.74 22.62 7.93
CA GLY A 34 -19.98 23.76 8.81
C GLY A 34 -18.97 24.91 8.71
N ASN A 35 -17.69 24.63 8.44
CA ASN A 35 -16.65 25.66 8.32
C ASN A 35 -15.99 25.71 6.92
N GLY A 36 -16.26 24.72 6.07
CA GLY A 36 -15.68 24.64 4.73
C GLY A 36 -14.18 24.33 4.70
N GLU A 37 -13.58 24.00 5.85
CA GLU A 37 -12.18 23.59 5.94
C GLU A 37 -11.94 22.27 5.20
N LEU A 38 -10.73 22.10 4.69
CA LEU A 38 -10.30 20.87 4.04
C LEU A 38 -9.51 20.01 5.03
N GLU A 39 -9.97 18.77 5.21
CA GLU A 39 -9.28 17.74 5.97
C GLU A 39 -8.49 16.83 5.00
N PRO A 40 -7.15 16.87 5.05
CA PRO A 40 -6.32 15.95 4.28
C PRO A 40 -6.25 14.57 4.95
N LEU A 41 -6.11 13.54 4.12
CA LEU A 41 -5.77 12.20 4.52
C LEU A 41 -4.71 11.66 3.55
N ILE A 42 -3.69 11.00 4.09
CA ILE A 42 -2.71 10.23 3.32
C ILE A 42 -2.47 8.88 3.98
N GLY A 43 -2.27 7.85 3.17
CA GLY A 43 -1.80 6.56 3.64
C GLY A 43 -1.11 5.76 2.54
N TRP A 44 -0.65 4.57 2.91
CA TRP A 44 0.08 3.67 2.03
C TRP A 44 -0.52 2.27 2.09
N GLY A 45 -0.37 1.53 1.00
CA GLY A 45 -0.91 0.19 0.92
C GLY A 45 -0.13 -0.74 0.01
N MET A 46 -0.53 -2.00 0.08
CA MET A 46 -0.05 -3.11 -0.72
C MET A 46 -1.26 -3.74 -1.42
N ASP A 47 -1.18 -3.89 -2.73
CA ASP A 47 -2.17 -4.60 -3.54
C ASP A 47 -1.56 -5.92 -4.01
N PHE A 48 -2.12 -7.03 -3.53
CA PHE A 48 -1.59 -8.36 -3.81
C PHE A 48 -2.21 -8.91 -5.10
N PRO A 49 -1.43 -9.65 -5.92
CA PRO A 49 -1.93 -10.27 -7.14
C PRO A 49 -2.95 -11.39 -6.84
N ASP A 50 -3.56 -11.94 -7.89
CA ASP A 50 -4.40 -13.16 -7.84
C ASP A 50 -5.54 -13.10 -6.80
N ASP A 51 -6.22 -11.96 -6.72
CA ASP A 51 -7.36 -11.72 -5.82
C ASP A 51 -7.05 -11.91 -4.31
N LEU A 52 -5.77 -11.88 -3.93
CA LEU A 52 -5.34 -11.91 -2.52
C LEU A 52 -5.72 -10.63 -1.76
N GLY A 53 -6.14 -9.59 -2.49
CA GLY A 53 -6.75 -8.38 -1.95
C GLY A 53 -5.73 -7.27 -1.66
N THR A 54 -6.18 -6.29 -0.88
CA THR A 54 -5.45 -5.05 -0.62
C THR A 54 -5.45 -4.73 0.85
N VAL A 55 -4.33 -4.20 1.34
CA VAL A 55 -4.24 -3.59 2.66
C VAL A 55 -3.81 -2.13 2.52
N PHE A 56 -4.45 -1.24 3.28
CA PHE A 56 -4.16 0.19 3.29
C PHE A 56 -4.05 0.68 4.74
N TYR A 57 -3.00 1.44 5.05
CA TYR A 57 -2.72 1.98 6.37
C TYR A 57 -2.66 3.51 6.32
N CYS A 58 -3.42 4.17 7.19
CA CYS A 58 -3.34 5.61 7.41
C CYS A 58 -2.69 5.88 8.77
N PRO A 59 -1.52 6.53 8.83
CA PRO A 59 -0.83 6.79 10.09
C PRO A 59 -1.59 7.75 11.01
N ASP A 60 -2.27 8.75 10.44
CA ASP A 60 -2.92 9.82 11.21
C ASP A 60 -4.05 9.28 12.07
N SER A 61 -4.80 8.32 11.53
CA SER A 61 -5.88 7.62 12.25
C SER A 61 -5.44 6.29 12.86
N ARG A 62 -4.22 5.83 12.55
CA ARG A 62 -3.68 4.50 12.89
C ARG A 62 -4.59 3.34 12.47
N ASN A 63 -5.37 3.55 11.42
CA ASN A 63 -6.32 2.56 10.91
C ASN A 63 -5.73 1.76 9.75
N THR A 64 -6.10 0.48 9.72
CA THR A 64 -5.83 -0.42 8.60
C THR A 64 -7.14 -0.82 7.96
N TRP A 65 -7.26 -0.66 6.65
CA TRP A 65 -8.40 -1.10 5.86
C TRP A 65 -7.99 -2.25 4.94
N TYR A 66 -8.94 -3.17 4.74
CA TYR A 66 -8.82 -4.28 3.81
C TYR A 66 -9.84 -4.12 2.69
N SER A 67 -9.45 -4.49 1.47
CA SER A 67 -10.29 -4.41 0.28
C SER A 67 -9.95 -5.52 -0.71
N GLN A 68 -10.75 -5.65 -1.76
CA GLN A 68 -10.50 -6.59 -2.86
C GLN A 68 -9.48 -6.06 -3.86
N SER A 69 -9.43 -4.73 -4.03
CA SER A 69 -8.43 -4.06 -4.87
C SER A 69 -8.18 -2.64 -4.38
N ALA A 70 -7.05 -2.06 -4.79
CA ALA A 70 -6.71 -0.67 -4.50
C ALA A 70 -7.67 0.32 -5.18
N GLU A 71 -8.20 -0.01 -6.36
CA GLU A 71 -9.24 0.77 -7.07
C GLU A 71 -10.56 0.78 -6.30
N ARG A 72 -10.92 -0.34 -5.66
CA ARG A 72 -12.11 -0.39 -4.81
C ARG A 72 -11.95 0.50 -3.58
N LEU A 73 -10.76 0.52 -2.98
CA LEU A 73 -10.41 1.48 -1.91
C LEU A 73 -10.54 2.92 -2.42
N LEU A 74 -9.97 3.25 -3.58
CA LEU A 74 -10.10 4.56 -4.20
C LEU A 74 -11.57 4.95 -4.40
N HIS A 75 -12.40 4.03 -4.92
CA HIS A 75 -13.82 4.27 -5.12
C HIS A 75 -14.55 4.57 -3.78
N LEU A 76 -14.20 3.86 -2.70
CA LEU A 76 -14.75 4.13 -1.38
C LEU A 76 -14.33 5.51 -0.86
N HIS A 77 -13.04 5.87 -0.98
CA HIS A 77 -12.54 7.16 -0.52
C HIS A 77 -13.11 8.35 -1.31
N ARG A 78 -13.40 8.16 -2.61
CA ARG A 78 -14.08 9.16 -3.45
C ARG A 78 -15.49 9.51 -2.98
N ARG A 79 -16.13 8.67 -2.15
CA ARG A 79 -17.43 9.00 -1.55
C ARG A 79 -17.35 10.09 -0.48
N PHE A 80 -16.15 10.36 0.05
CA PHE A 80 -15.92 11.31 1.12
C PHE A 80 -15.20 12.59 0.65
N GLY A 81 -14.74 12.66 -0.60
CA GLY A 81 -13.99 13.80 -1.09
C GLY A 81 -13.21 13.50 -2.36
N GLU A 82 -12.35 14.43 -2.76
CA GLU A 82 -11.44 14.24 -3.88
C GLU A 82 -10.32 13.28 -3.46
N ALA A 83 -10.27 12.10 -4.07
CA ALA A 83 -9.29 11.07 -3.73
C ALA A 83 -8.53 10.58 -4.97
N HIS A 84 -7.25 10.30 -4.75
CA HIS A 84 -6.29 9.88 -5.75
C HIS A 84 -5.49 8.67 -5.27
N LEU A 85 -5.10 7.83 -6.21
CA LEU A 85 -4.27 6.65 -5.99
C LEU A 85 -3.03 6.76 -6.88
N VAL A 86 -1.87 6.50 -6.30
CA VAL A 86 -0.57 6.54 -7.00
C VAL A 86 0.19 5.26 -6.70
N TRP A 87 0.54 4.51 -7.75
CA TRP A 87 1.44 3.36 -7.66
C TRP A 87 2.87 3.82 -7.41
N LEU A 88 3.59 3.13 -6.52
CA LEU A 88 4.93 3.50 -6.07
C LEU A 88 6.03 2.66 -6.71
N ASP A 89 5.67 1.54 -7.33
CA ASP A 89 6.62 0.58 -7.93
C ASP A 89 7.30 1.13 -9.18
N ASP A 90 6.68 2.10 -9.86
CA ASP A 90 7.19 2.72 -11.10
C ASP A 90 8.14 3.89 -10.86
N ARG A 91 8.58 4.15 -9.61
CA ARG A 91 9.58 5.19 -9.38
C ARG A 91 10.95 4.66 -9.82
N PRO A 92 11.57 5.18 -10.91
CA PRO A 92 12.96 4.87 -11.19
C PRO A 92 13.76 5.27 -9.95
N GLY A 93 14.59 4.34 -9.48
CA GLY A 93 15.30 4.41 -8.20
C GLY A 93 15.53 5.83 -7.72
N GLY A 94 14.69 6.27 -6.77
CA GLY A 94 15.08 7.37 -5.91
C GLY A 94 16.33 6.88 -5.21
N ASP A 95 17.47 7.41 -5.65
CA ASP A 95 18.80 7.17 -5.13
C ASP A 95 18.71 7.37 -3.61
N ARG A 96 18.45 6.29 -2.88
CA ARG A 96 18.55 6.28 -1.43
C ARG A 96 20.04 6.18 -1.16
N THR A 97 20.76 7.27 -1.41
CA THR A 97 22.08 7.48 -0.81
C THR A 97 21.93 7.11 0.65
N SER A 98 22.73 6.13 1.04
CA SER A 98 22.94 5.64 2.38
C SER A 98 23.16 6.81 3.33
N ALA A 99 22.10 7.33 3.93
CA ALA A 99 22.23 8.16 5.13
C ALA A 99 22.33 7.19 6.31
N GLU A 100 23.58 6.81 6.58
CA GLU A 100 24.14 6.54 7.90
C GLU A 100 23.13 6.15 8.99
N PHE A 101 22.98 4.84 9.20
CA PHE A 101 22.69 4.34 10.55
C PHE A 101 23.99 4.31 11.33
N ASP A 102 24.39 5.46 11.86
CA ASP A 102 25.34 5.56 12.96
C ASP A 102 24.67 6.32 14.10
N ARG A 103 24.15 5.57 15.07
CA ARG A 103 24.01 5.96 16.49
C ARG A 103 24.03 4.73 17.38
#